data_AF-A0A8H4UIU4-F1
#
_entry.id   AF-A0A8H4UIU4-F1
#
_cell.length_a   1.000
_cell.length_b   1.000
_cell.length_c   1.000
_cell.angle_alpha   90.00
_cell.angle_beta   90.00
_cell.angle_gamma   90.00
#
_symmetry.space_group_name_H-M   'P 1'
#
loop_
_entity.id
_entity.type
_entity.pdbx_description
1 polymer ?
#
loop_
_entity_poly.entity_id
_entity_poly.type
_entity_poly.pdbx_seq_one_letter_code
_entity_poly.pdbx_strand_id
1 'polypeptide(L)'
;MGKAETAAIFGESSDQDVLFEPNYDHTIIGTEENGCIHCNPDMIRPRQPRETQDPTVHYGLIASVHQLLHDGVTRDKLAHKQGVLCFETEATGLKDATKYLVIRGICDYADSHSSNLWHAYAAAAAAAYAKEVLSFIPKISKAIPLAINTEAAPILSALLLTRPEIDRKSLI
;
A
#
# COMPACT_ATOMS: atom_id res chain seq x y z
N MET A 1 18.03 -11.02 -1.52
CA MET A 1 16.64 -10.67 -1.13
C MET A 1 16.73 -9.44 -0.24
N GLY A 2 16.67 -8.25 -0.83
CA GLY A 2 16.69 -7.00 -0.06
C GLY A 2 15.36 -6.85 0.66
N LYS A 3 15.39 -6.60 1.97
CA LYS A 3 14.17 -6.24 2.70
C LYS A 3 13.79 -4.83 2.26
N ALA A 4 12.75 -4.70 1.45
CA ALA A 4 12.09 -3.43 1.21
C ALA A 4 11.23 -3.14 2.45
N GLU A 5 11.64 -2.18 3.26
CA GLU A 5 10.75 -1.61 4.28
C GLU A 5 9.87 -0.61 3.55
N THR A 6 8.57 -0.67 3.77
CA THR A 6 7.61 -0.06 2.84
C THR A 6 6.48 0.62 3.58
N ALA A 7 6.15 1.85 3.19
CA ALA A 7 5.06 2.65 3.73
C ALA A 7 3.81 2.57 2.83
N ALA A 8 2.66 2.22 3.40
CA ALA A 8 1.33 2.29 2.78
C ALA A 8 0.49 3.40 3.43
N ILE A 9 -0.19 4.22 2.61
CA ILE A 9 -0.97 5.39 3.10
C ILE A 9 -2.45 5.24 2.80
N PHE A 10 -3.31 5.41 3.82
CA PHE A 10 -4.77 5.31 3.74
C PHE A 10 -5.42 6.66 4.06
N GLY A 11 -6.40 7.17 3.29
CA GLY A 11 -7.22 8.29 3.77
C GLY A 11 -8.38 8.82 2.89
N GLU A 12 -9.32 9.48 3.58
CA GLU A 12 -10.56 10.23 3.24
C GLU A 12 -11.90 9.53 2.87
N SER A 13 -12.90 9.74 3.73
CA SER A 13 -14.33 9.34 3.76
C SER A 13 -14.64 7.84 3.88
N SER A 14 -15.42 7.50 4.92
CA SER A 14 -15.89 6.13 5.21
C SER A 14 -16.79 5.54 4.14
N ASP A 15 -17.49 6.41 3.41
CA ASP A 15 -18.63 6.02 2.58
C ASP A 15 -18.19 5.41 1.24
N GLN A 16 -16.91 5.60 0.88
CA GLN A 16 -16.31 5.07 -0.35
C GLN A 16 -15.17 4.08 -0.06
N ASP A 17 -14.83 3.88 1.21
CA ASP A 17 -13.87 2.89 1.66
C ASP A 17 -14.60 1.59 2.00
N VAL A 18 -14.90 0.78 0.99
CA VAL A 18 -15.72 -0.43 1.15
C VAL A 18 -14.90 -1.67 0.81
N LEU A 19 -14.79 -2.57 1.78
CA LEU A 19 -14.18 -3.89 1.60
C LEU A 19 -15.30 -4.93 1.55
N PHE A 20 -15.32 -5.74 0.49
CA PHE A 20 -16.26 -6.85 0.35
C PHE A 20 -15.66 -8.16 0.87
N GLU A 21 -16.53 -9.15 1.10
CA GLU A 21 -16.11 -10.53 1.38
C GLU A 21 -15.24 -11.06 0.22
N PRO A 22 -14.15 -11.78 0.50
CA PRO A 22 -13.17 -12.14 -0.52
C PRO A 22 -13.71 -13.09 -1.60
N ASN A 23 -14.81 -13.80 -1.31
CA ASN A 23 -15.49 -14.72 -2.22
C ASN A 23 -16.69 -14.09 -2.94
N TYR A 24 -16.91 -12.79 -2.76
CA TYR A 24 -17.90 -12.03 -3.50
C TYR A 24 -17.19 -11.33 -4.66
N ASP A 25 -17.56 -11.70 -5.87
CA ASP A 25 -17.02 -11.07 -7.08
C ASP A 25 -17.98 -9.99 -7.58
N HIS A 26 -17.41 -8.90 -8.11
CA HIS A 26 -18.15 -7.83 -8.74
C HIS A 26 -18.78 -8.34 -10.04
N THR A 27 -20.12 -8.35 -10.09
CA THR A 27 -20.86 -8.99 -11.19
C THR A 27 -21.06 -8.11 -12.42
N ILE A 28 -20.81 -6.80 -12.31
CA ILE A 28 -20.96 -5.85 -13.41
C ILE A 28 -19.61 -5.67 -14.10
N ILE A 29 -19.33 -6.56 -15.04
CA ILE A 29 -18.18 -6.43 -15.95
C ILE A 29 -18.46 -5.23 -16.87
N GLY A 30 -17.81 -4.09 -16.62
CA GLY A 30 -17.75 -3.00 -17.62
C GLY A 30 -17.98 -1.57 -17.15
N THR A 31 -18.18 -1.29 -15.86
CA THR A 31 -18.24 0.09 -15.36
C THR A 31 -17.46 0.25 -14.05
N GLU A 32 -16.14 0.04 -14.11
CA GLU A 32 -15.21 0.43 -13.03
C GLU A 32 -15.31 1.93 -12.67
N GLU A 33 -15.94 2.73 -13.55
CA GLU A 33 -16.16 4.16 -13.37
C GLU A 33 -17.31 4.51 -12.40
N ASN A 34 -18.30 3.63 -12.18
CA ASN A 34 -19.49 3.95 -11.38
C ASN A 34 -19.47 3.38 -9.95
N GLY A 35 -18.39 2.69 -9.57
CA GLY A 35 -18.22 2.14 -8.23
C GLY A 35 -19.21 1.02 -7.89
N CYS A 36 -19.14 0.54 -6.63
CA CYS A 36 -19.86 -0.63 -6.16
C CYS A 36 -21.32 -0.37 -5.75
N ILE A 37 -22.01 0.58 -6.40
CA ILE A 37 -23.38 1.01 -6.02
C ILE A 37 -24.45 -0.07 -6.17
N HIS A 38 -24.19 -1.09 -7.00
CA HIS A 38 -25.08 -2.21 -7.26
C HIS A 38 -24.65 -3.50 -6.56
N CYS A 39 -23.54 -3.45 -5.80
CA CYS A 39 -23.09 -4.60 -5.02
C CYS A 39 -24.03 -4.84 -3.83
N ASN A 40 -24.13 -6.11 -3.43
CA ASN A 40 -24.93 -6.50 -2.28
C ASN A 40 -24.31 -5.94 -0.99
N PRO A 41 -24.99 -5.04 -0.25
CA PRO A 41 -24.47 -4.50 1.01
C PRO A 41 -24.22 -5.57 2.07
N ASP A 42 -24.94 -6.70 2.03
CA ASP A 42 -24.76 -7.81 2.97
C ASP A 42 -23.40 -8.51 2.79
N MET A 43 -22.71 -8.27 1.67
CA MET A 43 -21.37 -8.80 1.39
C MET A 43 -20.25 -7.83 1.81
N ILE A 44 -20.57 -6.70 2.44
CA ILE A 44 -19.58 -5.76 2.96
C ILE A 44 -19.01 -6.30 4.27
N ARG A 45 -17.68 -6.39 4.35
CA ARG A 45 -16.98 -6.78 5.58
C ARG A 45 -17.11 -5.66 6.62
N PRO A 46 -17.56 -5.96 7.85
CA PRO A 46 -17.56 -4.98 8.93
C PRO A 46 -16.12 -4.62 9.28
N ARG A 47 -15.82 -3.32 9.27
CA ARG A 47 -14.53 -2.76 9.67
C ARG A 47 -14.72 -1.74 10.78
N GLN A 48 -13.70 -1.58 11.62
CA GLN A 48 -13.73 -0.53 12.64
C GLN A 48 -13.77 0.84 11.94
N PRO A 49 -14.66 1.76 12.37
CA PRO A 49 -14.66 3.11 11.85
C PRO A 49 -13.29 3.76 12.05
N ARG A 50 -12.83 4.55 11.07
CA ARG A 50 -11.61 5.34 11.24
C ARG A 50 -11.84 6.40 12.31
N GLU A 51 -10.90 6.53 13.25
CA GLU A 51 -10.97 7.55 14.31
C GLU A 51 -10.73 8.96 13.75
N THR A 52 -9.90 9.09 12.71
CA THR A 52 -9.61 10.35 12.02
C THR A 52 -9.65 10.17 10.50
N GLN A 53 -9.66 11.28 9.76
CA GLN A 53 -9.50 11.29 8.30
C GLN A 53 -8.03 11.47 7.87
N ASP A 54 -7.12 11.49 8.83
CA ASP A 54 -5.70 11.71 8.56
C ASP A 54 -5.08 10.50 7.85
N PRO A 55 -4.11 10.73 6.96
CA PRO A 55 -3.38 9.64 6.32
C PRO A 55 -2.66 8.79 7.36
N THR A 56 -2.91 7.47 7.36
CA THR A 56 -2.17 6.53 8.23
C THR A 56 -1.06 5.86 7.44
N VAL A 57 0.17 5.86 7.96
CA VAL A 57 1.35 5.21 7.36
C VAL A 57 1.53 3.83 7.97
N HIS A 58 1.59 2.79 7.13
CA HIS A 58 1.80 1.41 7.56
C HIS A 58 3.10 0.84 7.02
N TYR A 59 3.85 0.16 7.88
CA TYR A 59 5.11 -0.47 7.50
C TYR A 59 4.98 -1.97 7.26
N GLY A 60 5.37 -2.45 6.08
CA GLY A 60 5.40 -3.89 5.84
C GLY A 60 5.89 -4.33 4.47
N LEU A 61 5.54 -5.56 4.10
CA LEU A 61 5.92 -6.15 2.81
C LEU A 61 4.92 -5.72 1.73
N ILE A 62 5.44 -5.22 0.61
CA ILE A 62 4.69 -5.05 -0.63
C ILE A 62 5.07 -6.16 -1.60
N ALA A 63 4.07 -6.82 -2.17
CA ALA A 63 4.27 -7.80 -3.22
C ALA A 63 4.25 -7.13 -4.60
N SER A 64 5.36 -7.26 -5.33
CA SER A 64 5.43 -6.96 -6.76
C SER A 64 4.79 -8.07 -7.57
N VAL A 65 3.71 -7.78 -8.28
CA VAL A 65 2.97 -8.69 -9.15
C VAL A 65 3.10 -8.26 -10.61
N HIS A 66 3.04 -9.21 -11.54
CA HIS A 66 3.19 -8.90 -12.98
C HIS A 66 1.93 -8.31 -13.60
N GLN A 67 0.78 -8.56 -12.99
CA GLN A 67 -0.53 -8.11 -13.42
C GLN A 67 -1.31 -7.66 -12.19
N LEU A 68 -2.28 -6.76 -12.41
CA LEU A 68 -3.17 -6.29 -11.37
C LEU A 68 -3.94 -7.46 -10.77
N LEU A 69 -3.96 -7.54 -9.44
CA LEU A 69 -4.68 -8.57 -8.72
C LEU A 69 -6.14 -8.13 -8.52
N HIS A 70 -7.08 -8.94 -9.02
CA HIS A 70 -8.52 -8.68 -8.98
C HIS A 70 -9.28 -9.88 -8.42
N ASP A 71 -8.76 -10.49 -7.36
CA ASP A 71 -9.32 -11.71 -6.79
C ASP A 71 -9.10 -11.69 -5.26
N GLY A 72 -10.19 -11.46 -4.51
CA GLY A 72 -10.16 -11.29 -3.06
C GLY A 72 -9.66 -12.54 -2.32
N VAL A 73 -10.01 -13.75 -2.82
CA VAL A 73 -9.54 -15.03 -2.25
C VAL A 73 -8.03 -15.17 -2.38
N THR A 74 -7.50 -14.83 -3.55
CA THR A 74 -6.08 -14.90 -3.89
C THR A 74 -5.30 -13.85 -3.11
N ARG A 75 -5.83 -12.62 -3.00
CA ARG A 75 -5.31 -11.57 -2.13
C ARG A 75 -5.14 -12.07 -0.71
N ASP A 76 -6.20 -12.55 -0.07
CA ASP A 76 -6.14 -12.99 1.33
C ASP A 76 -5.17 -14.15 1.51
N LYS A 77 -5.20 -15.14 0.60
CA LYS A 77 -4.27 -16.26 0.61
C LYS A 77 -2.80 -15.80 0.53
N LEU A 78 -2.48 -14.85 -0.34
CA LEU A 78 -1.13 -14.31 -0.49
C LEU A 78 -0.73 -13.46 0.72
N ALA A 79 -1.62 -12.59 1.20
CA ALA A 79 -1.42 -11.75 2.38
C ALA A 79 -1.11 -12.60 3.62
N HIS A 80 -1.90 -13.65 3.87
CA HIS A 80 -1.65 -14.57 4.98
C HIS A 80 -0.37 -15.37 4.80
N LYS A 81 -0.17 -15.99 3.63
CA LYS A 81 0.97 -16.89 3.40
C LYS A 81 2.31 -16.17 3.37
N GLN A 82 2.36 -14.94 2.83
CA GLN A 82 3.60 -14.21 2.61
C GLN A 82 3.77 -13.02 3.56
N GLY A 83 2.74 -12.65 4.33
CA GLY A 83 2.77 -11.50 5.21
C GLY A 83 2.81 -10.15 4.48
N VAL A 84 2.23 -10.13 3.29
CA VAL A 84 2.13 -8.95 2.43
C VAL A 84 1.01 -8.05 2.93
N LEU A 85 1.23 -6.74 2.92
CA LEU A 85 0.23 -5.73 3.26
C LEU A 85 -0.49 -5.20 2.02
N CYS A 86 0.20 -5.04 0.90
CA CYS A 86 -0.43 -4.65 -0.36
C CYS A 86 0.36 -5.12 -1.60
N PHE A 87 -0.25 -4.93 -2.77
CA PHE A 87 0.24 -5.39 -4.05
C PHE A 87 0.51 -4.20 -4.96
N GLU A 88 1.54 -4.32 -5.81
CA GLU A 88 1.86 -3.32 -6.82
C GLU A 88 2.46 -3.97 -8.06
N THR A 89 2.47 -3.28 -9.20
CA THR A 89 2.92 -3.86 -10.47
C THR A 89 4.23 -3.28 -11.03
N GLU A 90 4.66 -2.11 -10.57
CA GLU A 90 5.69 -1.31 -11.23
C GLU A 90 7.12 -1.65 -10.77
N ALA A 91 7.31 -2.04 -9.51
CA ALA A 91 8.64 -2.26 -8.93
C ALA A 91 9.29 -3.56 -9.42
N THR A 92 8.55 -4.40 -10.16
CA THR A 92 9.08 -5.59 -10.85
C THR A 92 10.28 -5.26 -11.75
N GLY A 93 10.41 -4.01 -12.21
CA GLY A 93 11.53 -3.52 -13.03
C GLY A 93 12.79 -3.10 -12.25
N LEU A 94 12.75 -2.97 -10.92
CA LEU A 94 13.86 -2.45 -10.11
C LEU A 94 14.93 -3.51 -9.74
N LYS A 95 15.06 -4.57 -10.53
CA LYS A 95 15.90 -5.75 -10.22
C LYS A 95 17.38 -5.42 -9.98
N ASP A 96 17.89 -4.37 -10.61
CA ASP A 96 19.30 -3.95 -10.52
C ASP A 96 19.55 -2.88 -9.44
N ALA A 97 18.51 -2.42 -8.76
CA ALA A 97 18.65 -1.43 -7.69
C ALA A 97 19.18 -2.09 -6.41
N THR A 98 20.35 -1.63 -5.94
CA THR A 98 21.00 -2.17 -4.74
C THR A 98 20.41 -1.65 -3.43
N LYS A 99 19.80 -0.44 -3.45
CA LYS A 99 19.09 0.19 -2.33
C LYS A 99 17.92 1.00 -2.86
N TYR A 100 16.70 0.68 -2.44
CA TYR A 100 15.50 1.45 -2.77
C TYR A 100 14.48 1.35 -1.63
N LEU A 101 13.61 2.36 -1.58
CA LEU A 101 12.44 2.43 -0.72
C LEU A 101 11.23 2.54 -1.63
N VAL A 102 10.26 1.65 -1.44
CA VAL A 102 8.97 1.75 -2.13
C VAL A 102 8.01 2.50 -1.20
N ILE A 103 7.26 3.45 -1.74
CA ILE A 103 6.18 4.15 -1.04
C ILE A 103 4.94 4.01 -1.91
N ARG A 104 3.84 3.52 -1.34
CA ARG A 104 2.56 3.35 -2.06
C ARG A 104 1.44 4.03 -1.30
N GLY A 105 0.57 4.72 -2.03
CA GLY A 105 -0.77 5.04 -1.55
C GLY A 105 -1.68 3.86 -1.88
N ILE A 106 -2.64 3.57 -1.01
CA ILE A 106 -3.61 2.51 -1.24
C ILE A 106 -4.81 3.08 -1.97
N CYS A 107 -5.11 2.51 -3.14
CA CYS A 107 -6.17 2.97 -4.03
C CYS A 107 -7.30 1.96 -4.23
N ASP A 108 -7.10 0.70 -3.88
CA ASP A 108 -8.11 -0.35 -3.94
C ASP A 108 -7.74 -1.51 -2.99
N TYR A 109 -8.60 -2.53 -2.97
CA TYR A 109 -8.47 -3.71 -2.15
C TYR A 109 -7.92 -4.93 -2.88
N ALA A 110 -7.35 -4.80 -4.08
CA ALA A 110 -6.84 -5.91 -4.89
C ALA A 110 -7.83 -7.09 -5.06
N ASP A 111 -9.13 -6.77 -5.07
CA ASP A 111 -10.23 -7.66 -5.42
C ASP A 111 -10.92 -7.14 -6.68
N SER A 112 -12.05 -7.74 -7.05
CA SER A 112 -12.81 -7.35 -8.24
C SER A 112 -13.55 -6.01 -8.09
N HIS A 113 -13.54 -5.40 -6.90
CA HIS A 113 -14.34 -4.22 -6.54
C HIS A 113 -13.50 -2.93 -6.64
N SER A 114 -12.85 -2.72 -7.78
CA SER A 114 -11.98 -1.56 -8.01
C SER A 114 -12.79 -0.27 -8.23
N SER A 115 -12.21 0.86 -7.83
CA SER A 115 -12.76 2.19 -8.09
C SER A 115 -11.63 3.19 -8.33
N ASN A 116 -11.71 3.92 -9.43
CA ASN A 116 -10.71 4.93 -9.78
C ASN A 116 -10.75 6.18 -8.86
N LEU A 117 -11.77 6.32 -8.01
CA LEU A 117 -11.95 7.52 -7.17
C LEU A 117 -10.75 7.76 -6.24
N TRP A 118 -10.15 6.70 -5.73
CA TRP A 118 -9.07 6.78 -4.75
C TRP A 118 -7.68 6.97 -5.36
N HIS A 119 -7.53 6.82 -6.69
CA HIS A 119 -6.23 6.85 -7.34
C HIS A 119 -5.53 8.20 -7.17
N ALA A 120 -6.27 9.30 -7.36
CA ALA A 120 -5.73 10.65 -7.24
C ALA A 120 -5.30 10.95 -5.79
N TYR A 121 -6.13 10.58 -4.81
CA TYR A 121 -5.82 10.73 -3.40
C TYR A 121 -4.59 9.91 -3.00
N ALA A 122 -4.59 8.61 -3.34
CA ALA A 122 -3.51 7.68 -3.03
C ALA A 122 -2.17 8.16 -3.61
N ALA A 123 -2.17 8.62 -4.86
CA ALA A 123 -0.98 9.19 -5.50
C ALA A 123 -0.49 10.46 -4.78
N ALA A 124 -1.40 11.38 -4.44
CA ALA A 124 -1.07 12.61 -3.73
C ALA A 124 -0.49 12.32 -2.33
N ALA A 125 -1.10 11.41 -1.58
CA ALA A 125 -0.65 11.01 -0.25
C ALA A 125 0.75 10.36 -0.31
N ALA A 126 0.98 9.45 -1.26
CA ALA A 126 2.28 8.82 -1.48
C ALA A 126 3.36 9.85 -1.84
N ALA A 127 3.04 10.80 -2.72
CA ALA A 127 3.96 11.86 -3.14
C ALA A 127 4.29 12.82 -1.98
N ALA A 128 3.29 13.19 -1.18
CA ALA A 128 3.48 14.03 0.01
C ALA A 128 4.42 13.35 1.01
N TYR A 129 4.19 12.06 1.30
CA TYR A 129 5.06 11.30 2.19
C TYR A 129 6.49 11.15 1.65
N ALA A 130 6.63 10.82 0.36
CA ALA A 130 7.93 10.75 -0.28
C ALA A 130 8.70 12.07 -0.22
N LYS A 131 8.02 13.20 -0.39
CA LYS A 131 8.60 14.54 -0.23
C LYS A 131 9.14 14.74 1.19
N GLU A 132 8.38 14.37 2.22
CA GLU A 132 8.83 14.48 3.60
C GLU A 132 10.03 13.57 3.86
N VAL A 133 10.00 12.31 3.43
CA VAL A 133 11.16 11.38 3.53
C VAL A 133 12.41 11.96 2.88
N LEU A 134 12.28 12.52 1.67
CA LEU A 134 13.40 13.15 0.96
C LEU A 134 13.95 14.37 1.71
N SER A 135 13.14 15.08 2.49
CA SER A 135 13.59 16.23 3.29
C SER A 135 14.56 15.84 4.41
N PHE A 136 14.44 14.62 4.93
CA PHE A 136 15.35 14.07 5.94
C PHE A 136 16.63 13.47 5.35
N ILE A 137 16.67 13.24 4.04
CA ILE A 137 17.87 12.72 3.37
C ILE A 137 18.84 13.87 3.12
N PRO A 138 20.06 13.84 3.69
CA PRO A 138 21.04 14.89 3.48
C PRO A 138 21.33 15.07 1.99
N LYS A 139 21.33 16.33 1.53
CA LYS A 139 21.78 16.65 0.17
C LYS A 139 23.27 16.38 0.10
N ILE A 140 23.67 15.29 -0.58
CA ILE A 140 25.09 15.02 -0.84
C ILE A 140 25.59 16.09 -1.80
N SER A 141 26.32 17.09 -1.30
CA SER A 141 27.03 18.05 -2.14
C SER A 141 28.22 17.34 -2.81
N LYS A 142 28.07 16.98 -4.10
CA LYS A 142 29.08 16.46 -5.04
C LYS A 142 30.14 15.48 -4.49
N ALA A 143 30.00 14.23 -4.95
CA ALA A 143 31.02 13.20 -5.18
C ALA A 143 32.07 12.95 -4.07
N ILE A 144 31.73 12.04 -3.16
CA ILE A 144 32.71 11.13 -2.55
C ILE A 144 32.23 9.71 -2.91
N PRO A 145 33.11 8.80 -3.36
CA PRO A 145 32.74 7.40 -3.54
C PRO A 145 32.23 6.87 -2.20
N LEU A 146 30.93 6.59 -2.13
CA LEU A 146 30.32 6.13 -0.89
C LEU A 146 30.83 4.71 -0.63
N ALA A 147 31.80 4.59 0.28
CA ALA A 147 32.11 3.30 0.90
C ALA A 147 30.78 2.73 1.40
N ILE A 148 30.44 1.53 0.91
CA ILE A 148 29.16 0.88 1.18
C ILE A 148 29.19 0.44 2.64
N ASN A 149 28.83 1.35 3.55
CA ASN A 149 28.51 0.99 4.92
C ASN A 149 27.06 0.49 4.94
N THR A 150 26.90 -0.71 5.51
CA THR A 150 25.70 -1.54 5.53
C THR A 150 24.65 -1.08 6.56
N GLU A 151 24.75 0.15 7.07
CA GLU A 151 23.90 0.66 8.16
C GLU A 151 22.67 1.43 7.63
N ALA A 152 21.87 0.80 6.77
CA ALA A 152 20.55 1.35 6.40
C ALA A 152 19.48 1.14 7.49
N ALA A 153 19.65 0.11 8.32
CA ALA A 153 18.66 -0.31 9.32
C ALA A 153 18.34 0.73 10.43
N PRO A 154 19.31 1.51 10.97
CA PRO A 154 19.01 2.48 12.03
C PRO A 154 18.21 3.69 11.52
N ILE A 155 18.51 4.16 10.31
CA ILE A 155 17.82 5.31 9.68
C ILE A 155 16.38 4.93 9.35
N LEU A 156 16.16 3.72 8.85
CA LEU A 156 14.83 3.22 8.53
C LEU A 156 14.00 2.99 9.79
N SER A 157 14.62 2.49 10.87
CA SER A 157 14.00 2.40 12.19
C SER A 157 13.58 3.76 12.76
N ALA A 158 14.33 4.84 12.46
CA ALA A 158 13.97 6.20 12.87
C ALA A 158 12.83 6.81 12.04
N LEU A 159 12.58 6.28 10.84
CA LEU A 159 11.44 6.69 10.00
C LEU A 159 10.14 5.97 10.39
N LEU A 160 10.22 4.85 11.12
CA LEU A 160 9.05 4.11 11.60
C LEU A 160 8.19 4.97 12.55
N LEU A 161 7.16 5.61 12.01
CA LEU A 161 6.12 6.30 12.77
C LEU A 161 5.27 5.31 13.60
N THR A 162 5.21 4.05 13.16
CA THR A 162 4.44 2.95 13.77
C THR A 162 5.23 1.63 13.67
N ARG A 163 4.82 0.61 14.44
CA ARG A 163 5.46 -0.71 14.39
C ARG A 163 4.77 -1.62 13.36
N PRO A 164 5.51 -2.30 12.45
CA PRO A 164 4.96 -3.16 11.41
C PRO A 164 3.95 -4.23 11.89
N GLU A 165 4.19 -4.80 13.06
CA GLU A 165 3.33 -5.83 13.65
C GLU A 165 1.99 -5.31 14.17
N ILE A 166 1.92 -4.03 14.53
CA ILE A 166 0.67 -3.36 14.94
C ILE A 166 -0.13 -3.02 13.68
N ASP A 167 0.55 -2.43 12.68
CA ASP A 167 -0.04 -2.06 11.40
C ASP A 167 -0.71 -3.26 10.71
N ARG A 168 -0.05 -4.42 10.75
CA ARG A 168 -0.59 -5.64 10.16
C ARG A 168 -1.92 -6.08 10.80
N LYS A 169 -2.10 -5.91 12.12
CA LYS A 169 -3.35 -6.32 12.80
C LYS A 169 -4.51 -5.40 12.46
N SER A 170 -4.23 -4.14 12.10
CA SER A 170 -5.26 -3.17 11.71
C SER A 170 -5.75 -3.35 10.28
N LEU A 171 -5.02 -4.12 9.45
CA LEU A 171 -5.25 -4.27 8.02
C LEU A 171 -5.87 -5.60 7.58
N ILE A 172 -6.02 -6.59 8.49
CA ILE A 172 -6.49 -7.95 8.19
C ILE A 172 -7.75 -8.28 8.97
#